data_AF-A0A1X2FZZ0-F1
#
_entry.id   AF-A0A1X2FZZ0-F1
#
_cell.length_a   1.000
_cell.length_b   1.000
_cell.length_c   1.000
_cell.angle_alpha   90.00
_cell.angle_beta   90.00
_cell.angle_gamma   90.00
#
_symmetry.space_group_name_H-M   'P 1'
#
loop_
_entity.id
_entity.type
_entity.pdbx_description
1 polymer ?
#
loop_
_entity_poly.entity_id
_entity_poly.type
_entity_poly.pdbx_seq_one_letter_code
_entity_poly.pdbx_strand_id
1 'polypeptide(L)'
;MNKRKNFIVKIVSMAILIFTLTFTAGCSKNNSNYHEEKSWAFSKIIILNGETYVGTSDDVTSIDKKIGTIKYFSTGEANINNTIFSNYYKVGTNLYSIPNVNTKDAIAVEISKNHYIKAINKRLIN
;
A
#
# COMPACT_ATOMS: atom_id res chain seq x y z
N MET A 1 68.06 12.04 -7.02
CA MET A 1 66.66 12.50 -6.90
C MET A 1 65.60 11.51 -7.44
N ASN A 2 65.96 10.34 -7.99
CA ASN A 2 64.99 9.40 -8.61
C ASN A 2 64.48 8.27 -7.69
N LYS A 3 65.23 7.88 -6.65
CA LYS A 3 64.82 6.80 -5.73
C LYS A 3 63.62 7.18 -4.84
N ARG A 4 63.57 8.43 -4.34
CA ARG A 4 62.44 8.96 -3.55
C ARG A 4 61.15 9.08 -4.36
N LYS A 5 61.24 9.51 -5.64
CA LYS A 5 60.09 9.61 -6.54
C LYS A 5 59.49 8.23 -6.84
N ASN A 6 60.34 7.24 -7.10
CA ASN A 6 59.89 5.86 -7.36
C ASN A 6 59.29 5.19 -6.11
N PHE A 7 59.74 5.58 -4.91
CA PHE A 7 59.18 5.11 -3.64
C PHE A 7 57.79 5.70 -3.38
N ILE A 8 57.62 7.01 -3.61
CA ILE A 8 56.32 7.69 -3.46
C ILE A 8 55.31 7.18 -4.50
N VAL A 9 55.73 6.98 -5.76
CA VAL A 9 54.87 6.43 -6.82
C VAL A 9 54.39 5.01 -6.46
N LYS A 10 55.26 4.16 -5.88
CA LYS A 10 54.88 2.82 -5.42
C LYS A 10 53.89 2.83 -4.25
N ILE A 11 54.07 3.76 -3.29
CA ILE A 11 53.16 3.93 -2.15
C ILE A 11 51.78 4.40 -2.63
N VAL A 12 51.74 5.37 -3.54
CA VAL A 12 50.48 5.88 -4.11
C VAL A 12 49.78 4.82 -4.96
N SER A 13 50.51 4.05 -5.77
CA SER A 13 49.92 2.95 -6.56
C SER A 13 49.38 1.82 -5.68
N MET A 14 50.03 1.54 -4.53
CA MET A 14 49.58 0.51 -3.60
C MET A 14 48.33 0.97 -2.80
N ALA A 15 48.24 2.25 -2.46
CA ALA A 15 47.06 2.83 -1.80
C ALA A 15 45.82 2.86 -2.71
N ILE A 16 46.00 3.10 -4.02
CA ILE A 16 44.91 3.09 -5.01
C ILE A 16 44.34 1.67 -5.21
N LEU A 17 45.18 0.64 -5.15
CA LEU A 17 44.76 -0.77 -5.24
C LEU A 17 43.99 -1.26 -4.01
N ILE A 18 44.17 -0.64 -2.84
CA ILE A 18 43.47 -1.01 -1.59
C ILE A 18 42.08 -0.37 -1.53
N PHE A 19 41.88 0.80 -2.16
CA PHE A 19 40.59 1.50 -2.17
C PHE A 19 39.53 0.82 -3.06
N THR A 20 39.95 -0.03 -4.00
CA THR A 20 39.04 -0.75 -4.90
C THR A 20 38.46 -2.05 -4.31
N LEU A 21 38.84 -2.43 -3.08
CA LEU A 21 38.44 -3.71 -2.46
C LEU A 21 37.35 -3.59 -1.39
N THR A 22 36.78 -2.40 -1.14
CA THR A 22 35.77 -2.19 -0.08
C THR A 22 34.38 -1.82 -0.58
N PHE A 23 33.89 -2.47 -1.63
CA PHE A 23 32.45 -2.52 -1.92
C PHE A 23 31.97 -3.98 -2.05
N THR A 24 32.16 -4.71 -0.96
CA THR A 24 31.50 -6.00 -0.74
C THR A 24 30.05 -5.77 -0.33
N ALA A 25 29.14 -6.31 -1.16
CA ALA A 25 27.82 -6.86 -0.83
C ALA A 25 27.01 -6.22 0.33
N GLY A 26 26.03 -5.39 -0.04
CA GLY A 26 24.84 -5.20 0.79
C GLY A 26 23.92 -6.43 0.65
N CYS A 27 24.00 -7.36 1.60
CA CYS A 27 23.08 -8.48 1.67
C CYS A 27 21.65 -8.01 2.01
N SER A 28 20.71 -8.61 1.29
CA SER A 28 19.25 -8.52 1.48
C SER A 28 18.82 -8.92 2.90
N LYS A 29 17.91 -8.14 3.49
CA LYS A 29 17.01 -8.61 4.55
C LYS A 29 15.62 -8.71 3.96
N ASN A 30 15.22 -9.95 3.63
CA ASN A 30 13.82 -10.31 3.49
C ASN A 30 13.16 -10.32 4.87
N ASN A 31 11.83 -10.18 4.84
CA ASN A 31 10.89 -10.32 5.93
C ASN A 31 10.65 -9.06 6.77
N SER A 32 10.09 -8.04 6.14
CA SER A 32 9.16 -7.18 6.86
C SER A 32 7.82 -7.92 6.97
N ASN A 33 7.62 -8.63 8.08
CA ASN A 33 6.30 -8.58 8.71
C ASN A 33 6.09 -7.12 9.09
N TYR A 34 5.61 -6.32 8.14
CA TYR A 34 5.09 -5.00 8.42
C TYR A 34 3.81 -5.22 9.24
N HIS A 35 3.97 -5.36 10.55
CA HIS A 35 2.95 -4.90 11.46
C HIS A 35 2.95 -3.37 11.32
N GLU A 36 2.26 -2.87 10.29
CA GLU A 36 1.93 -1.45 10.21
C GLU A 36 1.09 -1.11 11.43
N GLU A 37 1.72 -0.39 12.35
CA GLU A 37 1.05 0.19 13.49
C GLU A 37 -0.06 1.12 12.99
N LYS A 38 -1.29 0.74 13.34
CA LYS A 38 -2.56 1.27 12.87
C LYS A 38 -2.68 2.78 13.14
N SER A 39 -2.64 3.57 12.07
CA SER A 39 -3.44 4.78 11.93
C SER A 39 -4.40 4.54 10.77
N TRP A 40 -5.70 4.46 11.06
CA TRP A 40 -6.79 4.29 10.08
C TRP A 40 -6.70 5.32 8.94
N ALA A 41 -6.02 6.45 9.13
CA ALA A 41 -5.81 7.47 8.11
C ALA A 41 -5.01 6.97 6.89
N PHE A 42 -4.20 5.91 7.05
CA PHE A 42 -3.46 5.31 5.93
C PHE A 42 -4.20 4.15 5.26
N SER A 43 -5.17 3.54 5.94
CA SER A 43 -5.98 2.45 5.37
C SER A 43 -7.08 3.04 4.48
N LYS A 44 -7.32 2.45 3.30
CA LYS A 44 -8.39 2.83 2.37
C LYS A 44 -9.77 2.38 2.90
N ILE A 45 -10.26 3.01 3.98
CA ILE A 45 -11.43 2.60 4.74
C ILE A 45 -12.73 2.95 4.01
N ILE A 46 -13.68 2.01 4.06
CA ILE A 46 -15.08 2.21 3.67
C ILE A 46 -15.95 1.74 4.82
N ILE A 47 -16.90 2.57 5.26
CA ILE A 47 -17.98 2.14 6.16
C ILE A 47 -19.24 1.99 5.32
N LEU A 48 -19.85 0.81 5.35
CA LEU A 48 -21.10 0.51 4.65
C LEU A 48 -22.03 -0.24 5.60
N ASN A 49 -23.14 0.40 5.97
CA ASN A 49 -24.16 -0.17 6.87
C ASN A 49 -23.59 -0.70 8.19
N GLY A 50 -22.59 -0.01 8.76
CA GLY A 50 -21.94 -0.39 10.01
C GLY A 50 -20.78 -1.39 9.85
N GLU A 51 -20.60 -1.98 8.68
CA GLU A 51 -19.45 -2.84 8.37
C GLU A 51 -18.27 -1.99 7.88
N THR A 52 -17.06 -2.36 8.26
CA THR A 52 -15.82 -1.68 7.86
C THR A 52 -15.06 -2.53 6.85
N TYR A 53 -14.73 -1.95 5.70
CA TYR A 53 -13.94 -2.58 4.65
C TYR A 53 -12.64 -1.80 4.44
N VAL A 54 -11.62 -2.51 3.96
CA VAL A 54 -10.33 -1.94 3.57
C VAL A 54 -10.14 -2.22 2.08
N GLY A 55 -10.00 -1.16 1.29
CA GLY A 55 -9.67 -1.27 -0.12
C GLY A 55 -8.28 -1.87 -0.34
N THR A 56 -8.20 -2.83 -1.26
CA THR A 56 -6.96 -3.52 -1.63
C THR A 56 -6.36 -2.93 -2.91
N SER A 57 -5.43 -3.66 -3.52
CA SER A 57 -4.94 -3.41 -4.88
C SER A 57 -5.40 -4.50 -5.86
N ASP A 58 -6.25 -5.42 -5.42
CA ASP A 58 -6.73 -6.53 -6.24
C ASP A 58 -7.84 -6.05 -7.18
N ASP A 59 -7.64 -6.23 -8.48
CA ASP A 59 -8.66 -5.95 -9.47
C ASP A 59 -9.85 -6.91 -9.36
N VAL A 60 -11.03 -6.40 -9.70
CA VAL A 60 -12.27 -7.18 -9.83
C VAL A 60 -12.78 -7.01 -11.25
N THR A 61 -12.82 -8.12 -12.00
CA THR A 61 -13.25 -8.14 -13.40
C THR A 61 -14.76 -8.29 -13.58
N SER A 62 -15.47 -8.67 -12.53
CA SER A 62 -16.91 -8.92 -12.59
C SER A 62 -17.61 -8.37 -11.36
N ILE A 63 -18.65 -7.59 -11.61
CA ILE A 63 -19.54 -7.02 -10.61
C ILE A 63 -20.95 -7.55 -10.85
N ASP A 64 -21.76 -7.55 -9.80
CA ASP A 64 -23.17 -7.88 -9.87
C ASP A 64 -24.00 -6.60 -9.63
N LYS A 65 -24.67 -6.45 -8.49
CA LYS A 65 -25.54 -5.29 -8.24
C LYS A 65 -24.78 -4.13 -7.61
N LYS A 66 -25.21 -2.91 -7.92
CA LYS A 66 -24.82 -1.72 -7.15
C LYS A 66 -25.43 -1.82 -5.75
N ILE A 67 -24.58 -1.76 -4.72
CA ILE A 67 -24.99 -1.87 -3.30
C ILE A 67 -24.90 -0.55 -2.55
N GLY A 68 -24.24 0.46 -3.12
CA GLY A 68 -24.08 1.75 -2.47
C GLY A 68 -23.34 2.76 -3.32
N THR A 69 -23.29 3.97 -2.78
CA THR A 69 -22.47 5.08 -3.29
C THR A 69 -21.89 5.79 -2.07
N ILE A 70 -20.60 6.12 -2.08
CA ILE A 70 -19.98 6.93 -1.02
C ILE A 70 -20.73 8.26 -0.92
N LYS A 71 -21.30 8.54 0.25
CA LYS A 71 -22.04 9.78 0.53
C LYS A 71 -21.21 10.78 1.31
N TYR A 72 -20.29 10.31 2.14
CA TYR A 72 -19.41 11.16 2.95
C TYR A 72 -17.95 10.78 2.75
N PHE A 73 -17.12 11.82 2.64
CA PHE A 73 -15.68 11.70 2.57
C PHE A 73 -15.04 12.58 3.64
N SER A 74 -14.09 12.04 4.40
CA SER A 74 -13.31 12.79 5.38
C SER A 74 -12.01 12.05 5.68
N THR A 75 -10.90 12.77 5.71
CA THR A 75 -9.61 12.24 6.18
C THR A 75 -9.44 12.38 7.69
N GLY A 76 -10.33 13.09 8.37
CA GLY A 76 -10.33 13.26 9.82
C GLY A 76 -11.15 12.20 10.54
N GLU A 77 -10.78 11.92 11.79
CA GLU A 77 -11.48 11.00 12.68
C GLU A 77 -12.80 11.67 13.09
N ALA A 78 -13.90 11.28 12.46
CA ALA A 78 -15.22 11.80 12.77
C ALA A 78 -16.07 10.67 13.37
N ASN A 79 -17.02 11.00 14.25
CA ASN A 79 -18.05 10.05 14.67
C ASN A 79 -19.04 9.85 13.52
N ILE A 80 -18.75 8.87 12.67
CA ILE A 80 -19.49 8.66 11.42
C ILE A 80 -20.66 7.73 11.69
N ASN A 81 -21.76 8.32 12.12
CA ASN A 81 -22.96 7.55 12.43
C ASN A 81 -23.68 7.17 11.12
N ASN A 82 -23.86 5.86 10.91
CA ASN A 82 -24.83 5.22 10.01
C ASN A 82 -24.82 5.58 8.52
N THR A 83 -23.68 5.94 7.92
CA THR A 83 -23.66 6.27 6.49
C THR A 83 -22.55 5.58 5.70
N ILE A 84 -22.79 5.41 4.39
CA ILE A 84 -21.80 5.02 3.39
C ILE A 84 -20.70 6.09 3.33
N PHE A 85 -19.56 5.78 3.91
CA PHE A 85 -18.45 6.72 4.11
C PHE A 85 -17.14 6.13 3.59
N SER A 86 -16.19 7.00 3.20
CA SER A 86 -14.80 6.62 3.02
C SER A 86 -13.83 7.73 3.41
N ASN A 87 -12.64 7.37 3.88
CA ASN A 87 -11.52 8.29 4.09
C ASN A 87 -10.60 8.44 2.86
N TYR A 88 -10.84 7.65 1.81
CA TYR A 88 -9.97 7.56 0.64
C TYR A 88 -10.74 7.76 -0.67
N TYR A 89 -11.90 7.12 -0.80
CA TYR A 89 -12.74 7.20 -1.99
C TYR A 89 -13.67 8.41 -1.91
N LYS A 90 -13.71 9.21 -2.98
CA LYS A 90 -14.49 10.45 -3.02
C LYS A 90 -16.00 10.17 -3.01
N VAL A 91 -16.78 11.16 -2.57
CA VAL A 91 -18.25 11.18 -2.72
C VAL A 91 -18.62 10.88 -4.17
N GLY A 92 -19.62 10.02 -4.38
CA GLY A 92 -20.05 9.56 -5.70
C GLY A 92 -19.39 8.26 -6.16
N THR A 93 -18.36 7.76 -5.46
CA THR A 93 -17.76 6.45 -5.76
C THR A 93 -18.79 5.34 -5.56
N ASN A 94 -19.00 4.52 -6.59
CA ASN A 94 -19.98 3.44 -6.55
C ASN A 94 -19.39 2.17 -5.93
N LEU A 95 -20.24 1.45 -5.19
CA LEU A 95 -19.92 0.18 -4.55
C LEU A 95 -20.82 -0.92 -5.13
N TYR A 96 -20.25 -2.10 -5.36
CA TYR A 96 -20.94 -3.23 -6.00
C TYR A 96 -20.73 -4.54 -5.22
N SER A 97 -21.67 -5.47 -5.35
CA SER A 97 -21.44 -6.87 -4.98
C SER A 97 -20.52 -7.54 -6.01
N ILE A 98 -19.76 -8.53 -5.55
CA ILE A 98 -18.93 -9.39 -6.39
C ILE A 98 -19.68 -10.73 -6.56
N PRO A 99 -19.79 -11.28 -7.79
CA PRO A 99 -20.46 -12.56 -8.02
C PRO A 99 -19.88 -13.68 -7.14
N ASN A 100 -20.75 -14.50 -6.55
CA ASN A 100 -20.39 -15.63 -5.68
C ASN A 100 -19.58 -15.25 -4.43
N VAL A 101 -19.56 -13.97 -4.03
CA VAL A 101 -18.90 -13.50 -2.82
C VAL A 101 -19.93 -12.85 -1.91
N ASN A 102 -19.93 -13.23 -0.62
CA ASN A 102 -20.81 -12.60 0.35
C ASN A 102 -20.39 -11.14 0.55
N THR A 103 -21.34 -10.20 0.42
CA THR A 103 -21.06 -8.76 0.59
C THR A 103 -20.54 -8.42 1.98
N LYS A 104 -20.81 -9.25 2.99
CA LYS A 104 -20.23 -9.10 4.34
C LYS A 104 -18.74 -9.41 4.40
N ASP A 105 -18.20 -10.10 3.40
CA ASP A 105 -16.80 -10.52 3.35
C ASP A 105 -15.99 -9.62 2.42
N ALA A 106 -16.52 -9.29 1.24
CA ALA A 106 -15.89 -8.35 0.33
C ALA A 106 -16.88 -7.66 -0.61
N ILE A 107 -16.49 -6.48 -1.09
CA ILE A 107 -17.23 -5.65 -2.04
C ILE A 107 -16.29 -5.14 -3.14
N ALA A 108 -16.86 -4.70 -4.26
CA ALA A 108 -16.13 -4.01 -5.33
C ALA A 108 -16.31 -2.49 -5.23
N VAL A 109 -15.24 -1.76 -5.49
CA VAL A 109 -15.17 -0.29 -5.46
C VAL A 109 -14.80 0.20 -6.85
N GLU A 110 -15.64 1.05 -7.46
CA GLU A 110 -15.36 1.62 -8.78
C GLU A 110 -14.34 2.76 -8.68
N ILE A 111 -13.14 2.54 -9.18
CA ILE A 111 -12.04 3.54 -9.13
C ILE A 111 -11.92 4.35 -10.43
N SER A 112 -12.43 3.80 -11.53
CA SER A 112 -12.64 4.51 -12.79
C SER A 112 -13.70 3.78 -13.62
N LYS A 113 -14.09 4.32 -14.77
CA LYS A 113 -15.14 3.74 -15.62
C LYS A 113 -14.83 2.28 -15.94
N ASN A 114 -15.70 1.36 -15.51
CA ASN A 114 -15.55 -0.10 -15.67
C ASN A 114 -14.28 -0.68 -15.03
N HIS A 115 -13.67 0.01 -14.06
CA HIS A 115 -12.50 -0.47 -13.33
C HIS A 115 -12.81 -0.54 -11.84
N TYR A 116 -12.73 -1.75 -11.30
CA TYR A 116 -13.10 -2.04 -9.93
C TYR A 116 -11.94 -2.70 -9.19
N ILE A 117 -11.80 -2.35 -7.92
CA ILE A 117 -10.91 -3.04 -6.99
C ILE A 117 -11.70 -3.67 -5.86
N LYS A 118 -11.14 -4.72 -5.25
CA LYS A 118 -11.73 -5.39 -4.11
C LYS A 118 -11.50 -4.58 -2.83
N ALA A 119 -12.52 -4.49 -1.99
CA ALA A 119 -12.38 -4.11 -0.59
C ALA A 119 -12.82 -5.28 0.28
N ILE A 120 -11.97 -5.66 1.23
CA ILE A 120 -12.19 -6.82 2.11
C ILE A 120 -12.66 -6.30 3.46
N ASN A 121 -13.63 -7.00 4.07
CA ASN A 121 -14.10 -6.66 5.40
C ASN A 121 -12.92 -6.74 6.39
N LYS A 122 -12.74 -5.69 7.18
CA LYS A 122 -11.65 -5.55 8.16
C LYS A 122 -11.59 -6.73 9.12
N ARG A 123 -12.71 -7.38 9.45
CA ARG A 123 -12.76 -8.59 10.28
C ARG A 123 -11.95 -9.77 9.72
N LEU A 124 -11.73 -9.80 8.41
CA LEU A 124 -10.98 -10.86 7.73
C LEU A 124 -9.48 -10.54 7.57
N ILE A 125 -9.05 -9.35 7.99
CA ILE A 125 -7.68 -8.85 7.87
C ILE A 125 -7.16 -8.65 9.31
N ASN A 126 -6.51 -9.68 9.86
CA ASN A 126 -5.96 -9.63 11.22
C ASN A 126 -4.67 -8.81 11.27
#